data_AF-A0A9P1K015-F1
#
_entry.id   AF-A0A9P1K015-F1
#
_cell.length_a   1.000
_cell.length_b   1.000
_cell.length_c   1.000
_cell.angle_alpha   90.00
_cell.angle_beta   90.00
_cell.angle_gamma   90.00
#
_symmetry.space_group_name_H-M   'P 1'
#
loop_
_entity.id
_entity.type
_entity.pdbx_description
1 polymer ?
#
loop_
_entity_poly.entity_id
_entity_poly.type
_entity_poly.pdbx_seq_one_letter_code
_entity_poly.pdbx_strand_id
1 'polypeptide(L)'
;MLNTPRSRRGMVTSPHHLASQAGLQILRDGGTAVEAAVAVAAALAVVYPHMTGIGGDGFWLIAEPGRDPVAIDACGGAGKAVSLDLYRRHGHATVPWRGPLAANTVAGHHRRLARGAGGQRRLGRAAAARPHPGGGDRPCRAGASRSPSARKG
;
A
#
# COMPACT_ATOMS: atom_id res chain seq x y z
N MET A 1 5.79 15.20 26.69
CA MET A 1 5.15 13.94 27.10
C MET A 1 4.72 13.20 25.82
N LEU A 2 5.35 12.07 25.48
CA LEU A 2 5.03 11.31 24.26
C LEU A 2 3.83 10.40 24.55
N ASN A 3 2.73 10.58 23.81
CA ASN A 3 1.53 9.76 23.95
C ASN A 3 1.47 8.78 22.78
N THR A 4 1.89 7.53 23.01
CA THR A 4 1.97 6.51 21.96
C THR A 4 0.60 5.87 21.73
N PRO A 5 0.03 5.94 20.51
CA PRO A 5 -1.23 5.27 20.20
C PRO A 5 -1.12 3.75 20.41
N ARG A 6 -2.18 3.11 20.93
CA ARG A 6 -2.25 1.66 21.11
C ARG A 6 -3.57 1.13 20.54
N SER A 7 -3.55 -0.08 19.99
CA SER A 7 -4.74 -0.76 19.47
C SER A 7 -4.67 -2.27 19.74
N ARG A 8 -5.82 -2.89 20.00
CA ARG A 8 -5.94 -4.35 20.21
C ARG A 8 -6.39 -5.11 18.97
N ARG A 9 -6.84 -4.41 17.92
CA ARG A 9 -7.42 -5.03 16.70
C ARG A 9 -6.58 -4.82 15.44
N GLY A 10 -5.66 -3.85 15.46
CA GLY A 10 -4.84 -3.50 14.30
C GLY A 10 -4.51 -2.01 14.27
N MET A 11 -3.45 -1.65 13.56
CA MET A 11 -2.98 -0.27 13.40
C MET A 11 -2.43 -0.10 11.98
N VAL A 12 -2.66 1.07 11.39
CA VAL A 12 -2.10 1.47 10.10
C VAL A 12 -1.39 2.79 10.29
N THR A 13 -0.17 2.90 9.76
CA THR A 13 0.63 4.12 9.75
C THR A 13 1.15 4.36 8.34
N SER A 14 1.15 5.62 7.92
CA SER A 14 1.63 6.05 6.59
C SER A 14 1.95 7.55 6.64
N PRO A 15 2.73 8.08 5.67
CA PRO A 15 3.10 9.50 5.65
C PRO A 15 1.91 10.43 5.34
N HIS A 16 0.77 9.90 4.89
CA HIS A 16 -0.41 10.69 4.54
C HIS A 16 -1.67 10.15 5.23
N HIS A 17 -2.39 11.01 5.96
CA HIS A 17 -3.55 10.60 6.77
C HIS A 17 -4.65 9.89 5.95
N LEU A 18 -4.94 10.33 4.72
CA LEU A 18 -5.91 9.66 3.83
C LEU A 18 -5.48 8.22 3.47
N ALA A 19 -4.18 7.97 3.30
CA ALA A 19 -3.70 6.62 3.03
C ALA A 19 -3.83 5.73 4.29
N SER A 20 -3.51 6.28 5.47
CA SER A 20 -3.75 5.58 6.74
C SER A 20 -5.23 5.25 6.95
N GLN A 21 -6.14 6.16 6.58
CA GLN A 21 -7.59 5.94 6.64
C GLN A 21 -8.05 4.85 5.67
N ALA A 22 -7.53 4.83 4.43
CA ALA A 22 -7.85 3.78 3.46
C ALA A 22 -7.46 2.38 3.97
N GLY A 23 -6.25 2.21 4.49
CA GLY A 23 -5.84 0.94 5.10
C GLY A 23 -6.65 0.57 6.33
N LEU A 24 -6.96 1.56 7.18
CA LEU A 24 -7.80 1.34 8.37
C LEU A 24 -9.20 0.87 7.99
N GLN A 25 -9.77 1.37 6.90
CA GLN A 25 -11.08 0.95 6.42
C GLN A 25 -11.06 -0.53 6.03
N ILE A 26 -10.03 -0.99 5.31
CA ILE A 26 -9.87 -2.42 4.99
C ILE A 26 -9.79 -3.29 6.25
N LEU A 27 -9.04 -2.87 7.26
CA LEU A 27 -8.99 -3.62 8.53
C LEU A 27 -10.34 -3.63 9.26
N ARG A 28 -11.11 -2.53 9.19
CA ARG A 28 -12.45 -2.46 9.79
C ARG A 28 -13.45 -3.38 9.09
N ASP A 29 -13.30 -3.55 7.78
CA ASP A 29 -14.12 -4.43 6.96
C ASP A 29 -13.72 -5.92 7.11
N GLY A 30 -12.75 -6.21 7.99
CA GLY A 30 -12.29 -7.58 8.29
C GLY A 30 -11.20 -8.08 7.36
N GLY A 31 -10.60 -7.20 6.55
CA GLY A 31 -9.47 -7.53 5.69
C GLY A 31 -8.17 -7.78 6.46
N THR A 32 -7.21 -8.37 5.76
CA THR A 32 -5.88 -8.71 6.27
C THR A 32 -4.95 -7.49 6.29
N ALA A 33 -3.83 -7.61 7.03
CA ALA A 33 -2.79 -6.58 7.03
C ALA A 33 -2.17 -6.34 5.63
N VAL A 34 -2.08 -7.40 4.82
CA VAL A 34 -1.56 -7.31 3.45
C VAL A 34 -2.53 -6.52 2.57
N GLU A 35 -3.84 -6.82 2.61
CA GLU A 35 -4.85 -6.07 1.85
C GLU A 35 -4.91 -4.60 2.27
N ALA A 36 -4.80 -4.33 3.58
CA ALA A 36 -4.73 -2.96 4.09
C ALA A 36 -3.49 -2.22 3.55
N ALA A 37 -2.32 -2.88 3.50
CA ALA A 37 -1.11 -2.30 2.94
C ALA A 37 -1.23 -2.04 1.42
N VAL A 38 -1.91 -2.90 0.66
CA VAL A 38 -2.22 -2.66 -0.76
C VAL A 38 -3.10 -1.42 -0.93
N ALA A 39 -4.14 -1.25 -0.11
CA ALA A 39 -4.97 -0.06 -0.14
C ALA A 39 -4.19 1.22 0.21
N VAL A 40 -3.28 1.16 1.20
CA VAL A 40 -2.37 2.26 1.54
C VAL A 40 -1.48 2.63 0.36
N ALA A 41 -0.84 1.64 -0.28
CA ALA A 41 0.04 1.87 -1.42
C ALA A 41 -0.70 2.51 -2.60
N ALA A 42 -1.91 2.02 -2.92
CA ALA A 42 -2.76 2.58 -3.95
C ALA A 42 -3.19 4.02 -3.63
N ALA A 43 -3.56 4.31 -2.37
CA ALA A 43 -3.91 5.65 -1.94
C ALA A 43 -2.72 6.60 -2.04
N LEU A 44 -1.53 6.18 -1.60
CA LEU A 44 -0.30 7.01 -1.65
C LEU A 44 0.08 7.40 -3.09
N ALA A 45 -0.15 6.53 -4.07
CA ALA A 45 0.09 6.87 -5.48
C ALA A 45 -0.75 8.06 -5.97
N VAL A 46 -1.85 8.39 -5.28
CA VAL A 46 -2.75 9.51 -5.60
C VAL A 46 -2.50 10.70 -4.69
N VAL A 47 -2.44 10.47 -3.36
CA VAL A 47 -2.40 11.56 -2.37
C VAL A 47 -0.99 12.00 -2.01
N TYR A 48 0.03 11.24 -2.44
CA TYR A 48 1.44 11.51 -2.16
C TYR A 48 2.35 11.29 -3.40
N PRO A 49 1.99 11.87 -4.57
CA PRO A 49 2.57 11.51 -5.87
C PRO A 49 4.00 12.01 -6.07
N HIS A 50 4.46 12.99 -5.27
CA HIS A 50 5.83 13.51 -5.35
C HIS A 50 6.87 12.56 -4.76
N MET A 51 6.45 11.49 -4.10
CA MET A 51 7.34 10.54 -3.41
C MET A 51 7.13 9.09 -3.84
N THR A 52 5.94 8.73 -4.33
CA THR A 52 5.64 7.38 -4.82
C THR A 52 4.58 7.44 -5.90
N GLY A 53 4.53 6.42 -6.75
CA GLY A 53 3.56 6.34 -7.83
C GLY A 53 3.61 4.99 -8.54
N ILE A 54 2.67 4.82 -9.47
CA ILE A 54 2.48 3.55 -10.18
C ILE A 54 3.66 3.14 -11.07
N GLY A 55 4.49 4.10 -11.49
CA GLY A 55 5.68 3.85 -12.30
C GLY A 55 6.90 3.41 -11.51
N GLY A 56 6.80 3.32 -10.17
CA GLY A 56 7.94 3.05 -9.29
C GLY A 56 8.09 1.59 -8.88
N ASP A 57 8.87 1.42 -7.82
CA ASP A 57 9.25 0.14 -7.23
C ASP A 57 8.70 0.00 -5.80
N GLY A 58 8.81 -1.21 -5.23
CA GLY A 58 8.43 -1.44 -3.84
C GLY A 58 9.21 -2.55 -3.17
N PHE A 59 9.38 -2.42 -1.87
CA PHE A 59 9.95 -3.45 -1.01
C PHE A 59 8.97 -3.75 0.12
N TRP A 60 8.63 -5.01 0.30
CA TRP A 60 7.64 -5.43 1.30
C TRP A 60 8.29 -6.42 2.26
N LEU A 61 8.04 -6.24 3.54
CA LEU A 61 8.35 -7.22 4.58
C LEU A 61 7.03 -7.67 5.18
N ILE A 62 6.75 -8.96 5.08
CA ILE A 62 5.50 -9.56 5.55
C ILE A 62 5.88 -10.56 6.63
N ALA A 63 5.40 -10.32 7.85
CA ALA A 63 5.60 -11.20 8.98
C ALA A 63 4.26 -11.79 9.42
N GLU A 64 4.13 -13.11 9.30
CA GLU A 64 2.99 -13.86 9.81
C GLU A 64 3.34 -14.48 11.18
N PRO A 65 2.39 -14.60 12.11
CA PRO A 65 2.65 -15.23 13.41
C PRO A 65 3.16 -16.67 13.26
N GLY A 66 4.28 -16.98 13.93
CA GLY A 66 4.86 -18.33 13.94
C GLY A 66 5.54 -18.74 12.62
N ARG A 67 5.82 -17.78 11.73
CA ARG A 67 6.55 -17.99 10.48
C ARG A 67 7.71 -17.00 10.37
N ASP A 68 8.71 -17.40 9.61
CA ASP A 68 9.79 -16.48 9.26
C ASP A 68 9.27 -15.36 8.35
N PRO A 69 9.73 -14.11 8.55
CA PRO A 69 9.35 -13.01 7.68
C PRO A 69 9.74 -13.26 6.22
N VAL A 70 8.86 -12.86 5.31
CA VAL A 70 9.11 -12.92 3.86
C VAL A 70 9.36 -11.52 3.33
N ALA A 71 10.42 -11.38 2.54
CA ALA A 71 10.73 -10.16 1.82
C ALA A 71 10.30 -10.26 0.35
N ILE A 72 9.61 -9.24 -0.15
CA ILE A 72 9.30 -9.08 -1.57
C ILE A 72 10.10 -7.88 -2.07
N ASP A 73 11.17 -8.16 -2.79
CA ASP A 73 11.88 -7.21 -3.64
C ASP A 73 11.09 -7.01 -4.95
N ALA A 74 10.34 -5.92 -5.06
CA ALA A 74 9.63 -5.51 -6.26
C ALA A 74 10.33 -4.33 -6.95
N CYS A 75 11.66 -4.36 -7.00
CA CYS A 75 12.47 -3.47 -7.83
C CYS A 75 12.56 -3.98 -9.27
N GLY A 76 12.31 -3.10 -10.24
CA GLY A 76 12.43 -3.44 -11.65
C GLY A 76 13.85 -3.42 -12.17
N GLY A 77 14.18 -4.41 -13.00
CA GLY A 77 15.42 -4.39 -13.77
C GLY A 77 15.42 -3.30 -14.84
N ALA A 78 16.61 -2.99 -15.35
CA ALA A 78 16.79 -2.10 -16.50
C ALA A 78 16.02 -2.62 -17.74
N GLY A 79 15.49 -1.70 -18.53
CA GLY A 79 14.82 -2.02 -19.79
C GLY A 79 15.77 -2.71 -20.76
N LYS A 80 15.26 -3.67 -21.56
CA LYS A 80 16.08 -4.50 -22.45
C LYS A 80 16.93 -3.69 -23.44
N ALA A 81 16.46 -2.52 -23.85
CA ALA A 81 17.15 -1.64 -24.78
C ALA A 81 18.16 -0.67 -24.10
N VAL A 82 18.23 -0.66 -22.77
CA VAL A 82 19.08 0.25 -22.01
C VAL A 82 20.51 -0.27 -22.05
N SER A 83 21.41 0.52 -22.63
CA SER A 83 22.85 0.24 -22.71
C SER A 83 23.64 1.54 -22.58
N LEU A 84 24.94 1.45 -22.29
CA LEU A 84 25.80 2.64 -22.27
C LEU A 84 25.85 3.35 -23.63
N ASP A 85 25.80 2.58 -24.71
CA ASP A 85 25.83 3.07 -26.08
C ASP A 85 24.58 3.89 -26.43
N LEU A 86 23.40 3.52 -25.89
CA LEU A 86 22.17 4.32 -26.01
C LEU A 86 22.40 5.76 -25.52
N TYR A 87 22.98 5.93 -24.33
CA TYR A 87 23.22 7.26 -23.77
C TYR A 87 24.27 8.04 -24.57
N ARG A 88 25.36 7.38 -25.00
CA ARG A 88 26.41 7.99 -25.83
C ARG A 88 25.87 8.51 -27.16
N ARG A 89 25.01 7.74 -27.85
CA ARG A 89 24.36 8.17 -29.10
C ARG A 89 23.46 9.40 -28.91
N HIS A 90 22.90 9.57 -27.72
CA HIS A 90 22.14 10.76 -27.35
C HIS A 90 23.00 11.89 -26.76
N GLY A 91 24.33 11.79 -26.83
CA GLY A 91 25.25 12.83 -26.35
C GLY A 91 25.36 12.91 -24.82
N HIS A 92 24.90 11.90 -24.10
CA HIS A 92 24.93 11.87 -22.64
C HIS A 92 26.13 11.07 -22.12
N ALA A 93 26.95 11.71 -21.28
CA ALA A 93 28.04 11.04 -20.56
C ALA A 93 27.54 10.29 -19.31
N THR A 94 26.39 10.69 -18.77
CA THR A 94 25.73 10.10 -17.59
C THR A 94 24.24 9.95 -17.83
N VAL A 95 23.56 9.10 -17.06
CA VAL A 95 22.10 8.98 -17.13
C VAL A 95 21.48 10.33 -16.74
N PRO A 96 20.59 10.91 -17.55
CA PRO A 96 19.96 12.19 -17.24
C PRO A 96 19.04 12.05 -16.01
N TRP A 97 18.87 13.15 -15.27
CA TRP A 97 18.04 13.18 -14.05
C TRP A 97 16.53 13.08 -14.31
N ARG A 98 16.07 13.55 -15.49
CA ARG A 98 14.66 13.55 -15.90
C ARG A 98 14.53 13.23 -17.38
N GLY A 99 13.31 12.90 -17.79
CA GLY A 99 12.97 12.60 -19.18
C GLY A 99 12.90 11.11 -19.47
N PRO A 100 12.59 10.73 -20.72
CA PRO A 100 12.34 9.33 -21.10
C PRO A 100 13.57 8.43 -20.92
N LEU A 101 14.77 8.96 -21.13
CA LEU A 101 16.02 8.22 -20.92
C LEU A 101 16.37 8.03 -19.43
N ALA A 102 15.80 8.84 -18.53
CA ALA A 102 15.94 8.65 -17.08
C ALA A 102 15.04 7.52 -16.56
N ALA A 103 13.87 7.32 -17.18
CA ALA A 103 12.93 6.24 -16.88
C ALA A 103 13.38 4.91 -17.51
N ASN A 104 14.54 4.43 -17.09
CA ASN A 104 15.25 3.31 -17.71
C ASN A 104 15.01 1.95 -17.04
N THR A 105 14.28 1.90 -15.92
CA THR A 105 13.85 0.68 -15.24
C THR A 105 12.38 0.37 -15.52
N VAL A 106 12.03 -0.91 -15.44
CA VAL A 106 10.61 -1.34 -15.50
C VAL A 106 9.95 -1.01 -14.16
N ALA A 107 8.67 -0.63 -14.13
CA ALA A 107 7.94 -0.48 -12.87
C ALA A 107 7.79 -1.84 -12.16
N GLY A 108 8.54 -2.05 -11.08
CA GLY A 108 8.57 -3.32 -10.36
C GLY A 108 7.40 -3.51 -9.39
N HIS A 109 6.88 -2.41 -8.82
CA HIS A 109 5.93 -2.42 -7.71
C HIS A 109 4.68 -3.27 -8.01
N HIS A 110 4.03 -3.03 -9.15
CA HIS A 110 2.80 -3.75 -9.53
C HIS A 110 3.06 -5.18 -10.00
N ARG A 111 4.17 -5.40 -10.70
CA ARG A 111 4.48 -6.69 -11.33
C ARG A 111 4.69 -7.79 -10.28
N ARG A 112 5.30 -7.46 -9.14
CA ARG A 112 5.63 -8.47 -8.12
C ARG A 112 4.60 -8.56 -7.00
N LEU A 113 3.85 -7.50 -6.72
CA LEU A 113 2.72 -7.57 -5.77
C LEU A 113 1.67 -8.61 -6.24
N ALA A 114 1.35 -8.64 -7.52
CA ALA A 114 0.44 -9.62 -8.11
C ALA A 114 0.97 -11.07 -8.03
N ARG A 115 2.29 -11.27 -8.02
CA ARG A 115 2.94 -12.59 -7.95
C ARG A 115 3.19 -13.06 -6.51
N GLY A 116 3.52 -12.15 -5.60
CA GLY A 116 3.64 -12.42 -4.17
C GLY A 116 2.29 -12.73 -3.52
N ALA A 117 1.21 -12.09 -3.98
CA ALA A 117 -0.16 -12.44 -3.64
C ALA A 117 -0.61 -13.78 -4.27
N GLY A 118 0.06 -14.25 -5.33
CA GLY A 118 -0.23 -15.51 -6.03
C GLY A 118 0.12 -16.78 -5.26
N GLY A 119 0.79 -16.67 -4.11
CA GLY A 119 1.04 -17.77 -3.17
C GLY A 119 -0.13 -18.08 -2.24
N GLN A 120 -1.15 -17.22 -2.17
CA GLN A 120 -2.41 -17.50 -1.49
C GLN A 120 -3.52 -17.55 -2.53
N ARG A 121 -3.82 -18.78 -2.96
CA ARG A 121 -4.93 -19.11 -3.84
C ARG A 121 -6.23 -18.40 -3.39
N ARG A 122 -6.96 -17.89 -4.40
CA ARG A 122 -8.36 -17.44 -4.41
C ARG A 122 -8.68 -16.07 -3.78
N LEU A 123 -8.87 -15.09 -4.67
CA LEU A 123 -9.90 -14.05 -4.60
C LEU A 123 -11.33 -14.65 -4.62
N GLY A 124 -11.59 -15.64 -3.78
CA GLY A 124 -12.85 -16.34 -3.72
C GLY A 124 -12.96 -17.13 -2.44
N ARG A 125 -13.55 -16.50 -1.42
CA ARG A 125 -14.07 -17.09 -0.17
C ARG A 125 -13.32 -18.35 0.32
N ALA A 126 -12.40 -18.15 1.26
CA ALA A 126 -12.08 -19.13 2.30
C ALA A 126 -11.92 -18.32 3.60
N ALA A 127 -12.95 -18.15 4.44
CA ALA A 127 -13.47 -19.18 5.33
C ALA A 127 -12.35 -19.96 6.06
N ALA A 128 -11.59 -19.25 6.89
CA ALA A 128 -11.08 -19.80 8.14
C ALA A 128 -11.59 -18.89 9.27
N ALA A 129 -12.79 -19.20 9.73
CA ALA A 129 -13.42 -18.58 10.87
C ALA A 129 -12.54 -18.77 12.13
N ARG A 130 -12.28 -17.67 12.84
CA ARG A 130 -12.28 -17.71 14.31
C ARG A 130 -13.58 -17.06 14.78
N PRO A 131 -14.35 -17.70 15.67
CA PRO A 131 -15.61 -17.15 16.14
C PRO A 131 -15.33 -15.93 17.01
N HIS A 132 -15.87 -14.78 16.61
CA HIS A 132 -16.07 -13.65 17.51
C HIS A 132 -17.35 -13.92 18.32
N PRO A 133 -17.32 -13.89 19.66
CA PRO A 133 -18.55 -13.91 20.43
C PRO A 133 -19.17 -12.52 20.34
N GLY A 134 -20.31 -12.41 19.68
CA GLY A 134 -21.05 -11.15 19.58
C GLY A 134 -21.92 -11.08 18.34
N GLY A 135 -22.98 -11.89 18.30
CA GLY A 135 -24.06 -11.73 17.35
C GLY A 135 -24.73 -10.37 17.52
N GLY A 136 -25.10 -9.75 16.40
CA GLY A 136 -25.85 -8.52 16.38
C GLY A 136 -25.78 -7.88 14.99
N ASP A 137 -26.68 -8.34 14.12
CA ASP A 137 -27.10 -7.63 12.91
C ASP A 137 -27.14 -6.12 13.16
N ARG A 138 -26.40 -5.35 12.34
CA ARG A 138 -26.73 -3.94 12.13
C ARG A 138 -26.62 -3.62 10.65
N PRO A 139 -27.73 -3.25 9.99
CA PRO A 139 -27.70 -2.78 8.63
C PRO A 139 -27.03 -1.40 8.57
N CYS A 140 -26.29 -1.18 7.47
CA CYS A 140 -25.72 0.10 7.10
C CYS A 140 -26.77 1.21 7.18
N ARG A 141 -26.52 2.23 8.02
CA ARG A 141 -27.31 3.47 7.99
C ARG A 141 -26.38 4.64 7.68
N ALA A 142 -26.58 5.22 6.50
CA ALA A 142 -26.13 6.56 6.16
C ALA A 142 -26.65 7.54 7.22
N GLY A 143 -25.79 8.42 7.70
CA GLY A 143 -26.14 9.39 8.72
C GLY A 143 -25.12 10.51 8.78
N ALA A 144 -25.41 11.58 8.05
CA ALA A 144 -24.77 12.88 8.15
C ALA A 144 -24.70 13.33 9.63
N SER A 145 -23.49 13.61 10.13
CA SER A 145 -23.32 14.26 11.42
C SER A 145 -23.52 15.76 11.26
N ARG A 146 -24.69 16.26 11.69
CA ARG A 146 -24.89 17.66 12.06
C ARG A 146 -24.00 17.99 13.26
N SER A 147 -23.33 19.14 13.20
CA SER A 147 -22.55 19.73 14.29
C SER A 147 -23.46 20.24 15.41
N PRO A 148 -23.10 20.09 16.70
CA PRO A 148 -23.77 20.81 17.78
C PRO A 148 -23.16 22.21 17.91
N SER A 149 -24.02 23.21 17.76
CA SER A 149 -23.79 24.62 18.05
C SER A 149 -23.23 24.82 19.46
N ALA A 150 -22.14 25.58 19.56
CA ALA A 150 -21.64 26.12 20.81
C ALA A 150 -22.67 27.07 21.44
N ARG A 151 -23.15 26.76 22.64
CA ARG A 151 -23.65 27.76 23.59
C ARG A 151 -22.42 28.51 24.13
N LYS A 152 -22.36 29.82 23.88
CA LYS A 152 -21.63 30.78 24.71
C LYS A 152 -22.67 31.57 25.51
N GLY A 153 -22.29 31.94 26.74
CA GLY A 153 -22.95 33.01 27.48
C GLY A 153 -22.69 34.38 26.88
#